data_AF-A0A4U8UWQ0-F1
#
_entry.id   AF-A0A4U8UWQ0-F1
#
_cell.length_a   1.000
_cell.length_b   1.000
_cell.length_c   1.000
_cell.angle_alpha   90.00
_cell.angle_beta   90.00
_cell.angle_gamma   90.00
#
_symmetry.space_group_name_H-M   'P 1'
#
loop_
_entity.id
_entity.type
_entity.pdbx_description
1 polymer ?
#
loop_
_entity_poly.entity_id
_entity_poly.type
_entity_poly.pdbx_seq_one_letter_code
_entity_poly.pdbx_strand_id
1 'polypeptide(L)'
;MAEGKRRQPAWKEPTQDEEPKLHLYNSLTRSKTLFVPLKPQRIKFYVCGPTVYDSAHMGHARAYLSFDILRRVLSGYFNYDVLFVMNITDIDDKIIKRARQGYLLENYLKDEGQKYSEVHGDIMKSLEMFGQKYAKEDDQDKKKMYDDMLGRINASAQKLDQHIKTGAGAEGPEFVEIFNELFTHSKDVLSDWLDSQRGHTVTDQKVFDSLARKANFCVI
;
A
#
# COMPACT_ATOMS: atom_id res chain seq x y z
N MET A 1 -40.62 -3.44 52.95
CA MET A 1 -40.71 -4.85 52.49
C MET A 1 -39.75 -4.98 51.31
N ALA A 2 -38.74 -5.85 51.40
CA ALA A 2 -37.69 -5.96 50.39
C ALA A 2 -38.24 -6.67 49.14
N GLU A 3 -38.15 -6.00 47.99
CA GLU A 3 -38.56 -6.53 46.70
C GLU A 3 -37.74 -7.78 46.35
N GLY A 4 -38.44 -8.83 45.91
CA GLY A 4 -37.90 -10.17 45.72
C GLY A 4 -36.73 -10.23 44.74
N LYS A 5 -35.70 -11.01 45.09
CA LYS A 5 -34.53 -11.29 44.24
C LYS A 5 -34.98 -11.69 42.83
N ARG A 6 -34.62 -10.91 41.81
CA ARG A 6 -34.76 -11.28 40.39
C ARG A 6 -34.13 -12.66 40.18
N ARG A 7 -34.94 -13.65 39.79
CA ARG A 7 -34.46 -14.98 39.37
C ARG A 7 -34.31 -14.96 37.85
N GLN A 8 -33.20 -15.49 37.35
CA GLN A 8 -33.04 -15.68 35.91
C GLN A 8 -34.07 -16.70 35.42
N PRO A 9 -34.69 -16.49 34.24
CA PRO A 9 -35.63 -17.45 33.67
C PRO A 9 -34.91 -18.78 33.38
N ALA A 10 -35.65 -19.89 33.49
CA ALA A 10 -35.12 -21.19 33.12
C ALA A 10 -34.74 -21.19 31.64
N TRP A 11 -33.52 -21.65 31.32
CA TRP A 11 -33.07 -21.82 29.95
C TRP A 11 -34.01 -22.78 29.22
N LYS A 12 -34.49 -22.36 28.05
CA LYS A 12 -35.26 -23.21 27.13
C LYS A 12 -34.39 -23.49 25.92
N GLU A 13 -34.16 -24.77 25.66
CA GLU A 13 -33.46 -25.19 24.45
C GLU A 13 -34.28 -24.76 23.21
N PRO A 14 -33.67 -24.08 22.23
CA PRO A 14 -34.36 -23.69 21.01
C PRO A 14 -34.64 -24.94 20.15
N THR A 15 -35.90 -25.15 19.76
CA THR A 15 -36.24 -26.05 18.65
C THR A 15 -35.80 -25.42 17.34
N GLN A 16 -34.74 -25.92 16.72
CA GLN A 16 -34.33 -25.50 15.37
C GLN A 16 -35.23 -26.19 14.34
N ASP A 17 -36.24 -25.48 13.83
CA ASP A 17 -37.18 -26.02 12.83
C ASP A 17 -36.72 -25.83 11.36
N GLU A 18 -35.71 -24.99 11.07
CA GLU A 18 -35.20 -24.78 9.71
C GLU A 18 -33.67 -24.77 9.64
N GLU A 19 -33.12 -25.39 8.59
CA GLU A 19 -31.70 -25.25 8.24
C GLU A 19 -31.33 -23.79 7.95
N PRO A 20 -30.19 -23.29 8.43
CA PRO A 20 -29.77 -21.92 8.21
C PRO A 20 -29.55 -21.63 6.72
N LYS A 21 -30.24 -20.62 6.19
CA LYS A 21 -30.12 -20.17 4.79
C LYS A 21 -29.03 -19.11 4.65
N LEU A 22 -28.10 -19.32 3.73
CA LEU A 22 -27.03 -18.36 3.44
C LEU A 22 -27.59 -17.09 2.77
N HIS A 23 -27.34 -15.94 3.38
CA HIS A 23 -27.61 -14.63 2.80
C HIS A 23 -26.31 -13.85 2.63
N LEU A 24 -26.10 -13.27 1.46
CA LEU A 24 -24.95 -12.42 1.15
C LEU A 24 -25.41 -10.99 0.89
N TYR A 25 -24.57 -10.02 1.28
CA TYR A 25 -24.81 -8.63 0.90
C TYR A 25 -24.44 -8.45 -0.57
N ASN A 26 -25.42 -8.08 -1.39
CA ASN A 26 -25.21 -7.85 -2.81
C ASN A 26 -25.07 -6.34 -3.07
N SER A 27 -23.87 -5.91 -3.47
CA SER A 27 -23.60 -4.50 -3.76
C SER A 27 -24.44 -3.93 -4.92
N LEU A 28 -24.93 -4.78 -5.84
CA LEU A 28 -25.80 -4.36 -6.94
C LEU A 28 -27.19 -3.93 -6.44
N THR A 29 -27.76 -4.69 -5.49
CA THR A 29 -29.08 -4.41 -4.90
C THR A 29 -29.01 -3.63 -3.59
N ARG A 30 -27.80 -3.47 -3.04
CA ARG A 30 -27.50 -2.88 -1.73
C ARG A 30 -28.28 -3.52 -0.57
N SER A 31 -28.58 -4.81 -0.68
CA SER A 31 -29.39 -5.56 0.28
C SER A 31 -28.81 -6.95 0.55
N LYS A 32 -29.22 -7.57 1.66
CA LYS A 32 -28.93 -8.98 1.94
C LYS A 32 -29.87 -9.84 1.11
N THR A 33 -29.32 -10.66 0.22
CA THR A 33 -30.08 -11.54 -0.68
C THR A 33 -29.77 -12.99 -0.37
N LEU A 34 -30.78 -13.86 -0.50
CA LEU A 34 -30.60 -15.30 -0.44
C LEU A 34 -29.57 -15.73 -1.49
N PHE A 35 -28.56 -16.48 -1.08
CA PHE A 35 -27.58 -17.01 -2.00
C PHE A 35 -28.11 -18.27 -2.67
N VAL A 36 -28.25 -18.21 -4.00
CA VAL A 36 -28.66 -19.35 -4.83
C VAL A 36 -27.56 -19.60 -5.86
N PRO A 37 -26.85 -20.75 -5.81
CA PRO A 37 -25.77 -21.02 -6.74
C PRO A 37 -26.30 -21.33 -8.14
N LEU A 38 -25.54 -20.95 -9.17
CA LEU A 38 -25.91 -21.21 -10.56
C LEU A 38 -25.99 -22.71 -10.90
N LYS A 39 -25.14 -23.52 -10.26
CA LYS A 39 -25.18 -24.98 -10.33
C LYS A 39 -25.36 -25.54 -8.93
N PRO A 40 -26.20 -26.58 -8.74
CA PRO A 40 -26.33 -27.24 -7.44
C PRO A 40 -24.96 -27.65 -6.88
N GLN A 41 -24.75 -27.39 -5.59
CA GLN A 41 -23.53 -27.70 -4.83
C GLN A 41 -22.22 -27.09 -5.33
N ARG A 42 -22.19 -26.30 -6.42
CA ARG A 42 -20.94 -25.75 -6.99
C ARG A 42 -20.96 -24.23 -7.09
N ILE A 43 -19.92 -23.60 -6.57
CA ILE A 43 -19.71 -22.15 -6.58
C ILE A 43 -18.47 -21.83 -7.41
N LYS A 44 -18.58 -20.85 -8.31
CA LYS A 44 -17.42 -20.19 -8.92
C LYS A 44 -17.23 -18.85 -8.24
N PHE A 45 -16.09 -18.65 -7.61
CA PHE A 45 -15.82 -17.47 -6.80
C PHE A 45 -14.56 -16.77 -7.29
N TYR A 46 -14.72 -15.58 -7.85
CA TYR A 46 -13.62 -14.73 -8.30
C TYR A 46 -13.37 -13.58 -7.32
N VAL A 47 -12.11 -13.31 -7.03
CA VAL A 47 -11.65 -12.15 -6.25
C VAL A 47 -10.55 -11.44 -7.01
N CYS A 48 -10.61 -10.11 -7.07
CA CYS A 48 -9.52 -9.31 -7.62
C CYS A 48 -8.29 -9.42 -6.71
N GLY A 49 -7.17 -9.88 -7.24
CA GLY A 49 -5.91 -9.92 -6.50
C GLY A 49 -5.09 -8.63 -6.63
N PRO A 50 -3.83 -8.65 -6.16
CA PRO A 50 -3.03 -7.45 -6.02
C PRO A 50 -2.44 -6.98 -7.35
N THR A 51 -2.21 -5.66 -7.44
CA THR A 51 -1.27 -5.07 -8.41
C THR A 51 0.13 -5.08 -7.79
N VAL A 52 1.06 -5.81 -8.39
CA VAL A 52 2.36 -6.14 -7.79
C VAL A 52 3.43 -5.05 -7.96
N TYR A 53 3.08 -3.80 -7.65
CA TYR A 53 4.00 -2.66 -7.73
C TYR A 53 4.78 -2.42 -6.42
N ASP A 54 4.26 -2.90 -5.29
CA ASP A 54 4.86 -2.74 -3.96
C ASP A 54 4.50 -3.92 -3.04
N SER A 55 5.09 -3.93 -1.86
CA SER A 55 4.86 -4.94 -0.82
C SER A 55 3.41 -4.90 -0.33
N ALA A 56 2.87 -6.07 0.04
CA ALA A 56 1.53 -6.16 0.58
C ALA A 56 1.43 -5.43 1.94
N HIS A 57 0.42 -4.57 2.11
CA HIS A 57 0.12 -3.89 3.37
C HIS A 57 -1.13 -4.50 4.04
N MET A 58 -1.45 -4.04 5.26
CA MET A 58 -2.57 -4.57 6.07
C MET A 58 -3.94 -4.49 5.37
N GLY A 59 -4.10 -3.57 4.41
CA GLY A 59 -5.32 -3.45 3.61
C GLY A 59 -5.54 -4.68 2.72
N HIS A 60 -4.48 -5.16 2.07
CA HIS A 60 -4.51 -6.42 1.31
C HIS A 60 -4.81 -7.61 2.23
N ALA A 61 -4.10 -7.71 3.36
CA ALA A 61 -4.30 -8.79 4.33
C ALA A 61 -5.75 -8.88 4.83
N ARG A 62 -6.36 -7.73 5.17
CA ARG A 62 -7.77 -7.68 5.60
C ARG A 62 -8.72 -8.19 4.52
N ALA A 63 -8.51 -7.80 3.26
CA ALA A 63 -9.37 -8.21 2.16
C ALA A 63 -9.25 -9.73 1.93
N TYR A 64 -8.03 -10.25 1.80
CA TYR A 64 -7.80 -11.67 1.54
C TYR A 64 -8.24 -12.56 2.70
N LEU A 65 -8.04 -12.12 3.94
CA LEU A 65 -8.54 -12.85 5.11
C LEU A 65 -10.06 -12.92 5.12
N SER A 66 -10.75 -11.83 4.77
CA SER A 66 -12.21 -11.81 4.72
C SER A 66 -12.75 -12.79 3.68
N PHE A 67 -12.11 -12.86 2.50
CA PHE A 67 -12.47 -13.82 1.46
C PHE A 67 -12.10 -15.26 1.80
N ASP A 68 -10.99 -15.48 2.51
CA ASP A 68 -10.62 -16.81 3.00
C ASP A 68 -11.63 -17.33 4.04
N ILE A 69 -12.04 -16.48 4.99
CA ILE A 69 -13.10 -16.83 5.94
C ILE A 69 -14.39 -17.18 5.21
N LEU A 70 -14.81 -16.36 4.25
CA LEU A 70 -16.01 -16.62 3.46
C LEU A 70 -15.90 -17.95 2.71
N ARG A 71 -14.77 -18.21 2.05
CA ARG A 71 -14.50 -19.47 1.35
C ARG A 71 -14.61 -20.67 2.29
N ARG A 72 -14.01 -20.60 3.49
CA ARG A 72 -14.08 -21.66 4.52
C ARG A 72 -15.49 -21.89 5.03
N VAL A 73 -16.28 -20.84 5.21
CA VAL A 73 -17.70 -20.96 5.60
C VAL A 73 -18.49 -21.65 4.48
N LEU A 74 -18.31 -21.23 3.22
CA LEU A 74 -18.98 -21.83 2.07
C LEU A 74 -18.63 -23.32 1.91
N SER A 75 -17.35 -23.68 1.99
CA SER A 75 -16.90 -25.05 1.77
C SER A 75 -17.08 -25.96 2.98
N GLY A 76 -16.87 -25.45 4.20
CA GLY A 76 -16.83 -26.24 5.43
C GLY A 76 -18.15 -26.30 6.20
N TYR A 77 -18.94 -25.22 6.20
CA TYR A 77 -20.22 -25.18 6.91
C TYR A 77 -21.39 -25.52 6.00
N PHE A 78 -21.40 -24.99 4.78
CA PHE A 78 -22.46 -25.26 3.79
C PHE A 78 -22.10 -26.36 2.78
N ASN A 79 -20.92 -26.97 2.92
CA ASN A 79 -20.43 -28.08 2.09
C ASN A 79 -20.41 -27.82 0.58
N TYR A 80 -20.28 -26.57 0.13
CA TYR A 80 -20.18 -26.25 -1.30
C TYR A 80 -18.82 -26.66 -1.89
N ASP A 81 -18.84 -27.14 -3.13
CA ASP A 81 -17.66 -27.27 -3.99
C ASP A 81 -17.31 -25.88 -4.55
N VAL A 82 -16.29 -25.24 -3.98
CA VAL A 82 -15.89 -23.87 -4.33
C VAL A 82 -14.67 -23.87 -5.25
N LEU A 83 -14.87 -23.49 -6.51
CA LEU A 83 -13.79 -23.10 -7.40
C LEU A 83 -13.43 -21.63 -7.13
N PHE A 84 -12.36 -21.42 -6.38
CA PHE A 84 -11.85 -20.10 -6.05
C PHE A 84 -10.75 -19.67 -7.03
N VAL A 85 -10.88 -18.47 -7.61
CA VAL A 85 -9.92 -17.90 -8.55
C VAL A 85 -9.57 -16.48 -8.13
N MET A 86 -8.27 -16.18 -8.10
CA MET A 86 -7.74 -14.85 -7.86
C MET A 86 -6.70 -14.52 -8.91
N ASN A 87 -6.79 -13.36 -9.53
CA ASN A 87 -5.81 -12.91 -10.52
C ASN A 87 -4.60 -12.26 -9.83
N ILE A 88 -3.51 -12.07 -10.57
CA ILE A 88 -2.42 -11.17 -10.20
C ILE A 88 -2.29 -10.16 -11.32
N THR A 89 -2.24 -8.87 -11.00
CA THR A 89 -2.04 -7.81 -11.99
C THR A 89 -0.55 -7.49 -12.05
N ASP A 90 0.12 -8.06 -13.03
CA ASP A 90 1.56 -7.94 -13.28
C ASP A 90 1.92 -6.84 -14.31
N ILE A 91 0.91 -6.26 -14.96
CA ILE A 91 1.04 -5.13 -15.89
C ILE A 91 0.04 -4.04 -15.49
N ASP A 92 0.55 -2.87 -15.10
CA ASP A 92 -0.24 -1.68 -14.72
C ASP A 92 0.65 -0.42 -14.79
N ASP A 93 0.06 0.75 -15.04
CA ASP A 93 0.78 2.03 -15.07
C ASP A 93 1.57 2.30 -13.78
N LYS A 94 1.05 1.83 -12.63
CA LYS A 94 1.74 1.95 -11.33
C LYS A 94 3.01 1.10 -11.27
N ILE A 95 3.00 -0.08 -11.88
CA ILE A 95 4.18 -0.97 -11.97
C ILE A 95 5.23 -0.32 -12.86
N ILE A 96 4.82 0.20 -14.02
CA ILE A 96 5.71 0.87 -14.97
C ILE A 96 6.38 2.07 -14.31
N LYS A 97 5.59 2.96 -13.69
CA LYS A 97 6.11 4.14 -13.00
C LYS A 97 7.07 3.73 -11.88
N ARG A 98 6.69 2.75 -11.04
CA ARG A 98 7.50 2.34 -9.89
C ARG A 98 8.82 1.71 -10.30
N ALA A 99 8.83 0.86 -11.32
CA ALA A 99 10.04 0.24 -11.85
C ALA A 99 11.02 1.29 -12.39
N ARG A 100 10.50 2.27 -13.14
CA ARG A 100 11.28 3.37 -13.69
C ARG A 100 11.90 4.25 -12.61
N GLN A 101 11.10 4.63 -11.61
CA GLN A 101 11.59 5.37 -10.45
C GLN A 101 12.69 4.62 -9.68
N GLY A 102 12.50 3.32 -9.45
CA GLY A 102 13.50 2.49 -8.78
C GLY A 102 14.82 2.45 -9.55
N TYR A 103 14.75 2.22 -10.85
CA TYR A 103 15.91 2.18 -11.74
C TYR A 103 16.67 3.51 -11.79
N LEU A 104 15.95 4.62 -11.99
CA LEU A 104 16.56 5.94 -12.04
C LEU A 104 17.22 6.31 -10.72
N LEU A 105 16.55 6.03 -9.60
CA LEU A 105 17.10 6.31 -8.28
C LEU A 105 18.34 5.45 -7.97
N GLU A 106 18.34 4.17 -8.35
CA GLU A 106 19.49 3.30 -8.15
C GLU A 106 20.71 3.76 -8.95
N ASN A 107 20.52 4.14 -10.21
CA ASN A 107 21.59 4.69 -11.04
C ASN A 107 22.08 6.05 -10.53
N TYR A 108 21.15 6.91 -10.11
CA TYR A 108 21.48 8.20 -9.49
C TYR A 108 22.39 8.03 -8.26
N LEU A 109 22.10 7.05 -7.41
CA LEU A 109 22.95 6.75 -6.25
C LEU A 109 24.34 6.22 -6.63
N LYS A 110 24.47 5.49 -7.74
CA LYS A 110 25.76 4.99 -8.23
C LYS A 110 26.62 6.10 -8.83
N ASP A 111 25.99 7.01 -9.58
CA ASP A 111 26.69 8.04 -10.35
C ASP A 111 26.96 9.31 -9.52
N GLU A 112 25.97 9.77 -8.77
CA GLU A 112 25.94 11.09 -8.12
C GLU A 112 25.88 10.98 -6.58
N GLY A 113 25.59 9.81 -6.02
CA GLY A 113 25.38 9.58 -4.58
C GLY A 113 26.58 9.89 -3.67
N GLN A 114 27.78 10.07 -4.24
CA GLN A 114 28.98 10.49 -3.49
C GLN A 114 29.14 12.02 -3.42
N LYS A 115 28.36 12.79 -4.20
CA LYS A 115 28.47 14.24 -4.28
C LYS A 115 27.29 14.92 -3.59
N TYR A 116 27.46 15.14 -2.30
CA TYR A 116 26.43 15.72 -1.43
C TYR A 116 25.86 17.05 -1.93
N SER A 117 26.68 17.92 -2.51
CA SER A 117 26.23 19.22 -3.03
C SER A 117 25.27 19.11 -4.21
N GLU A 118 25.53 18.16 -5.13
CA GLU A 118 24.66 17.89 -6.28
C GLU A 118 23.33 17.28 -5.82
N VAL A 119 23.40 16.27 -4.94
CA VAL A 119 22.19 15.62 -4.40
C VAL A 119 21.32 16.57 -3.58
N HIS A 120 21.93 17.41 -2.74
CA HIS A 120 21.19 18.42 -1.99
C HIS A 120 20.49 19.42 -2.91
N GLY A 121 21.18 19.90 -3.96
CA GLY A 121 20.59 20.80 -4.94
C GLY A 121 19.40 20.19 -5.69
N ASP A 122 19.49 18.91 -6.04
CA ASP A 122 18.40 18.21 -6.72
C ASP A 122 17.22 17.90 -5.79
N ILE A 123 17.46 17.60 -4.51
CA ILE A 123 16.40 17.49 -3.51
C ILE A 123 15.62 18.81 -3.43
N MET A 124 16.30 19.96 -3.38
CA MET A 124 15.63 21.26 -3.34
C MET A 124 14.77 21.52 -4.59
N LYS A 125 15.27 21.23 -5.79
CA LYS A 125 14.48 21.32 -7.04
C LYS A 125 13.28 20.36 -7.01
N SER A 126 13.46 19.16 -6.48
CA SER A 126 12.39 18.17 -6.37
C SER A 126 11.26 18.66 -5.46
N LEU A 127 11.60 19.35 -4.36
CA LEU A 127 10.64 19.97 -3.45
C LEU A 127 9.89 21.14 -4.10
N GLU A 128 10.55 21.96 -4.93
CA GLU A 128 9.89 23.02 -5.69
C GLU A 128 8.84 22.44 -6.66
N MET A 129 9.21 21.39 -7.40
CA MET A 129 8.26 20.67 -8.27
C MET A 129 7.10 20.07 -7.46
N PHE A 130 7.39 19.51 -6.28
CA PHE A 130 6.37 18.99 -5.39
C PHE A 130 5.43 20.06 -4.85
N GLY A 131 5.94 21.28 -4.59
CA GLY A 131 5.13 22.43 -4.19
C GLY A 131 4.04 22.77 -5.21
N GLN A 132 4.33 22.62 -6.51
CA GLN A 132 3.32 22.80 -7.57
C GLN A 132 2.23 21.73 -7.54
N LYS A 133 2.59 20.48 -7.19
CA LYS A 133 1.65 19.37 -7.00
C LYS A 133 0.78 19.59 -5.78
N TYR A 134 1.37 20.04 -4.67
CA TYR A 134 0.67 20.40 -3.44
C TYR A 134 -0.38 21.50 -3.67
N ALA A 135 -0.01 22.55 -4.43
CA ALA A 135 -0.90 23.68 -4.72
C ALA A 135 -2.14 23.28 -5.54
N LYS A 136 -2.07 22.19 -6.31
CA LYS A 136 -3.16 21.68 -7.15
C LYS A 136 -4.04 20.65 -6.44
N GLU A 137 -3.65 20.17 -5.27
CA GLU A 137 -4.44 19.18 -4.54
C GLU A 137 -5.58 19.88 -3.77
N ASP A 138 -6.78 19.30 -3.81
CA ASP A 138 -7.95 19.84 -3.11
C ASP A 138 -8.33 18.99 -1.88
N ASP A 139 -7.90 17.72 -1.86
CA ASP A 139 -8.22 16.76 -0.81
C ASP A 139 -7.47 17.09 0.50
N GLN A 140 -8.24 17.24 1.59
CA GLN A 140 -7.70 17.64 2.91
C GLN A 140 -6.85 16.54 3.55
N ASP A 141 -7.20 15.26 3.38
CA ASP A 141 -6.46 14.15 3.96
C ASP A 141 -5.10 13.99 3.28
N LYS A 142 -5.07 14.16 1.95
CA LYS A 142 -3.81 14.16 1.21
C LYS A 142 -2.94 15.38 1.55
N LYS A 143 -3.53 16.56 1.73
CA LYS A 143 -2.76 17.75 2.17
C LYS A 143 -2.09 17.52 3.50
N LYS A 144 -2.83 16.97 4.47
CA LYS A 144 -2.26 16.62 5.78
C LYS A 144 -1.10 15.63 5.64
N MET A 145 -1.23 14.60 4.80
CA MET A 145 -0.14 13.66 4.51
C MET A 145 1.08 14.37 3.89
N TYR A 146 0.86 15.30 2.96
CA TYR A 146 1.93 16.09 2.36
C TYR A 146 2.60 17.03 3.36
N ASP A 147 1.84 17.68 4.23
CA ASP A 147 2.37 18.54 5.30
C ASP A 147 3.24 17.73 6.26
N ASP A 148 2.78 16.53 6.66
CA ASP A 148 3.56 15.63 7.52
C ASP A 148 4.87 15.19 6.83
N MET A 149 4.82 14.88 5.54
CA MET A 149 6.00 14.50 4.74
C MET A 149 6.98 15.67 4.61
N LEU A 150 6.50 16.85 4.23
CA LEU A 150 7.31 18.07 4.10
C LEU A 150 7.92 18.47 5.45
N GLY A 151 7.17 18.31 6.54
CA GLY A 151 7.66 18.53 7.90
C GLY A 151 8.87 17.66 8.24
N ARG A 152 8.84 16.37 7.88
CA ARG A 152 9.98 15.46 8.08
C ARG A 152 11.18 15.84 7.23
N ILE A 153 10.97 16.17 5.96
CA ILE A 153 12.06 16.58 5.05
C ILE A 153 12.70 17.88 5.55
N ASN A 154 11.89 18.88 5.90
CA ASN A 154 12.38 20.16 6.42
C ASN A 154 13.13 19.99 7.75
N ALA A 155 12.65 19.13 8.65
CA ALA A 155 13.34 18.84 9.90
C ALA A 155 14.72 18.22 9.64
N SER A 156 14.83 17.24 8.73
CA SER A 156 16.12 16.63 8.37
C SER A 156 17.04 17.61 7.62
N ALA A 157 16.49 18.49 6.77
CA ALA A 157 17.25 19.53 6.10
C ALA A 157 17.82 20.56 7.09
N GLN A 158 17.02 20.98 8.08
CA GLN A 158 17.48 21.88 9.14
C GLN A 158 18.60 21.26 9.99
N LYS A 159 18.52 19.96 10.30
CA LYS A 159 19.61 19.25 11.00
C LYS A 159 20.91 19.30 10.19
N LEU A 160 20.82 19.06 8.88
CA LEU A 160 21.98 19.13 7.98
C LEU A 160 22.57 20.55 7.94
N ASP A 161 21.72 21.57 7.78
CA ASP A 161 22.14 22.98 7.80
C ASP A 161 22.82 23.38 9.10
N GLN A 162 22.30 22.90 10.24
CA GLN A 162 22.90 23.15 11.55
C GLN A 162 24.27 22.50 11.67
N HIS A 163 24.41 21.24 11.24
CA HIS A 163 25.68 20.52 11.27
C HIS A 163 26.76 21.19 10.40
N ILE A 164 26.38 21.72 9.23
CA ILE A 164 27.28 22.49 8.36
C ILE A 164 27.68 23.81 9.04
N LYS A 165 26.74 24.51 9.69
CA LYS A 165 26.99 25.81 10.36
C LYS A 165 27.84 25.70 11.63
N THR A 166 27.78 24.58 12.34
CA THR A 166 28.57 24.37 13.57
C THR A 166 30.04 24.02 13.30
N GLY A 167 30.46 23.97 12.02
CA GLY A 167 31.86 23.87 11.63
C GLY A 167 32.41 22.45 11.56
N ALA A 168 31.55 21.42 11.64
CA ALA A 168 31.95 20.01 11.48
C ALA A 168 32.31 19.65 10.01
N GLY A 169 31.99 20.53 9.05
CA GLY A 169 32.26 20.30 7.63
C GLY A 169 31.25 19.36 6.98
N ALA A 170 31.46 19.06 5.69
CA ALA A 170 30.65 18.12 4.91
C ALA A 170 31.29 16.73 4.86
N GLU A 171 31.99 16.34 5.93
CA GLU A 171 32.83 15.15 5.99
C GLU A 171 32.64 14.43 7.33
N GLY A 172 32.81 13.10 7.31
CA GLY A 172 32.73 12.26 8.51
C GLY A 172 31.45 11.43 8.62
N PRO A 173 31.44 10.42 9.53
CA PRO A 173 30.36 9.45 9.64
C PRO A 173 29.03 10.07 10.10
N GLU A 174 29.08 11.10 10.95
CA GLU A 174 27.89 11.80 11.44
C GLU A 174 27.18 12.58 10.33
N PHE A 175 27.93 13.27 9.47
CA PHE A 175 27.39 13.95 8.30
C PHE A 175 26.72 12.96 7.33
N VAL A 176 27.37 11.82 7.08
CA VAL A 176 26.82 10.74 6.22
C VAL A 176 25.48 10.23 6.75
N GLU A 177 25.36 10.06 8.08
CA GLU A 177 24.13 9.61 8.72
C GLU A 177 23.00 10.63 8.58
N ILE A 178 23.26 11.91 8.86
CA ILE A 178 22.27 13.00 8.72
C ILE A 178 21.84 13.16 7.27
N PHE A 179 22.79 13.07 6.33
CA PHE A 179 22.49 13.12 4.90
C PHE A 179 21.64 11.93 4.45
N ASN A 180 21.96 10.71 4.91
CA ASN A 180 21.17 9.52 4.61
C ASN A 180 19.75 9.62 5.19
N GLU A 181 19.57 10.26 6.35
CA GLU A 181 18.25 10.57 6.92
C GLU A 181 17.45 11.49 5.97
N LEU A 182 18.05 12.60 5.53
CA LEU A 182 17.42 13.52 4.57
C LEU A 182 17.09 12.83 3.26
N PHE A 183 18.02 12.04 2.70
CA PHE A 183 17.82 11.28 1.48
C PHE A 183 16.66 10.29 1.64
N THR A 184 16.58 9.58 2.76
CA THR A 184 15.52 8.61 3.04
C THR A 184 14.15 9.28 3.09
N HIS A 185 14.05 10.46 3.73
CA HIS A 185 12.79 11.21 3.79
C HIS A 185 12.41 11.87 2.45
N SER A 186 13.39 12.28 1.64
CA SER A 186 13.15 12.93 0.34
C SER A 186 13.03 11.95 -0.84
N LYS A 187 13.31 10.66 -0.62
CA LYS A 187 13.38 9.61 -1.65
C LYS A 187 12.19 9.61 -2.62
N ASP A 188 10.98 9.71 -2.10
CA ASP A 188 9.77 9.64 -2.93
C ASP A 188 9.66 10.87 -3.84
N VAL A 189 9.89 12.06 -3.30
CA VAL A 189 9.87 13.33 -4.03
C VAL A 189 10.98 13.36 -5.08
N LEU A 190 12.19 12.95 -4.70
CA LEU A 190 13.34 12.86 -5.59
C LEU A 190 13.08 11.86 -6.72
N SER A 191 12.49 10.70 -6.42
CA SER A 191 12.17 9.71 -7.44
C SER A 191 11.10 10.17 -8.43
N ASP A 192 10.06 10.90 -7.96
CA ASP A 192 9.06 11.53 -8.82
C ASP A 192 9.72 12.60 -9.73
N TRP A 193 10.66 13.38 -9.20
CA TRP A 193 11.38 14.39 -9.98
C TRP A 193 12.31 13.77 -11.02
N LEU A 194 13.13 12.78 -10.65
CA LEU A 194 14.01 12.05 -11.56
C LEU A 194 13.21 11.41 -12.70
N ASP A 195 12.04 10.85 -12.39
CA ASP A 195 11.11 10.28 -13.36
C ASP A 195 10.62 11.31 -14.38
N SER A 196 10.32 12.53 -13.94
CA SER A 196 9.90 13.62 -14.82
C SER A 196 11.00 14.06 -15.79
N GLN A 197 12.26 14.03 -15.36
CA GLN A 197 13.41 14.49 -16.14
C GLN A 197 13.93 13.40 -17.08
N ARG A 198 14.15 12.21 -16.54
CA ARG A 198 14.87 11.11 -17.21
C ARG A 198 13.99 9.89 -17.47
N GLY A 199 12.69 9.90 -17.14
CA GLY A 199 11.82 8.75 -17.35
C GLY A 199 11.72 8.30 -18.82
N HIS A 200 11.79 9.24 -19.76
CA HIS A 200 11.76 8.91 -21.18
C HIS A 200 12.97 8.10 -21.68
N THR A 201 14.09 8.08 -20.93
CA THR A 201 15.30 7.34 -21.31
C THR A 201 15.24 5.86 -20.93
N VAL A 202 14.30 5.46 -20.07
CA VAL A 202 14.16 4.08 -19.59
C VAL A 202 13.25 3.31 -20.55
N THR A 203 13.85 2.60 -21.50
CA THR A 203 13.12 1.81 -22.51
C THR A 203 13.38 0.31 -22.40
N ASP A 204 14.29 -0.14 -21.53
CA ASP A 204 14.62 -1.56 -21.39
C ASP A 204 13.48 -2.31 -20.67
N GLN A 205 12.87 -3.26 -21.37
CA GLN A 205 11.81 -4.11 -20.85
C GLN A 205 12.21 -4.85 -19.57
N LYS A 206 13.50 -5.20 -19.41
CA LYS A 206 14.00 -5.93 -18.24
C LYS A 206 13.80 -5.14 -16.94
N VAL A 207 13.81 -3.82 -17.00
CA VAL A 207 13.56 -2.95 -15.83
C VAL A 207 12.16 -3.21 -15.29
N PHE A 208 11.15 -3.24 -16.17
CA PHE A 208 9.75 -3.43 -15.81
C PHE A 208 9.47 -4.87 -15.35
N ASP A 209 10.01 -5.86 -16.06
CA ASP A 209 9.86 -7.28 -15.71
C ASP A 209 10.45 -7.62 -14.34
N SER A 210 11.56 -6.99 -13.95
CA SER A 210 12.27 -7.31 -12.71
C SER A 210 11.43 -7.04 -11.46
N LEU A 211 10.63 -5.97 -11.47
CA LEU A 211 9.78 -5.59 -10.35
C LEU A 211 8.62 -6.58 -10.18
N ALA A 212 7.92 -6.91 -11.26
CA ALA A 212 6.79 -7.83 -11.24
C ALA A 212 7.22 -9.24 -10.81
N ARG A 213 8.38 -9.73 -11.28
CA ARG A 213 8.91 -11.05 -10.88
C ARG A 213 9.25 -11.14 -9.40
N LYS A 214 9.77 -10.05 -8.81
CA LYS A 214 10.16 -10.02 -7.39
C LYS A 214 8.94 -10.13 -6.46
N ALA A 215 7.81 -9.58 -6.87
CA ALA A 215 6.59 -9.54 -6.06
C ALA A 215 5.71 -10.79 -6.19
N ASN A 216 5.87 -11.59 -7.26
CA ASN A 216 5.13 -12.85 -7.45
C ASN A 216 5.40 -13.92 -6.37
N PHE A 217 6.50 -13.80 -5.59
CA PHE A 217 6.82 -14.75 -4.52
C PHE A 217 5.99 -14.57 -3.23
N CYS A 218 5.23 -13.48 -3.09
CA CYS A 218 4.56 -13.16 -1.82
C CYS A 218 3.09 -13.63 -1.73
N VAL A 219 2.55 -14.27 -2.79
CA VAL A 219 1.10 -14.59 -2.92
C VAL A 219 0.81 -16.10 -2.86
N ILE A 220 1.67 -16.89 -2.20
CA ILE A 220 1.45 -18.34 -2.03
C ILE A 220 1.23 -18.66 -0.55
#